data_AF-A0A453K296-F1
#
_entry.id   AF-A0A453K296-F1
#
_cell.length_a   1.000
_cell.length_b   1.000
_cell.length_c   1.000
_cell.angle_alpha   90.00
_cell.angle_beta   90.00
_cell.angle_gamma   90.00
#
_symmetry.space_group_name_H-M   'P 1'
#
loop_
_entity.id
_entity.type
_entity.pdbx_description
1 polymer ?
#
loop_
_entity_poly.entity_id
_entity_poly.type
_entity_poly.pdbx_seq_one_letter_code
_entity_poly.pdbx_strand_id
1 'polypeptide(L)'
;MVWSRVKTNGPHPSPRADCSGALCGTKWYITGGGSKKKRQAETWVFDVLESKWTVRAVPPSSSITTKKGFSMVPLYHRDKIVLVAFGGNKKDPSDKVK
;
A
#
# COMPACT_ATOMS: atom_id res chain seq x y z
N MET A 1 2.19 -21.43 -15.32
CA MET A 1 1.70 -20.73 -14.10
C MET A 1 0.30 -21.21 -13.78
N VAL A 2 0.01 -21.47 -12.51
CA VAL A 2 -1.33 -21.89 -12.05
C VAL A 2 -1.77 -20.93 -10.94
N TRP A 3 -3.02 -20.49 -11.00
CA TRP A 3 -3.60 -19.63 -9.98
C TRP A 3 -4.11 -20.46 -8.81
N SER A 4 -3.90 -19.96 -7.60
CA SER A 4 -4.44 -20.55 -6.38
C SER A 4 -4.90 -19.46 -5.41
N ARG A 5 -5.80 -19.83 -4.49
CA ARG A 5 -6.25 -18.93 -3.42
C ARG A 5 -5.43 -19.21 -2.16
N VAL A 6 -4.79 -18.17 -1.63
CA VAL A 6 -4.12 -18.23 -0.33
C VAL A 6 -5.16 -18.11 0.78
N LYS A 7 -5.18 -19.07 1.70
CA LYS A 7 -5.99 -18.99 2.92
C LYS A 7 -5.31 -18.04 3.90
N THR A 8 -6.03 -17.05 4.37
CA THR A 8 -5.53 -16.07 5.35
C THR A 8 -6.42 -16.08 6.57
N ASN A 9 -5.84 -15.94 7.77
CA ASN A 9 -6.58 -15.90 9.02
C ASN A 9 -6.44 -14.52 9.70
N GLY A 10 -7.47 -14.12 10.46
CA GLY A 10 -7.45 -12.88 11.24
C GLY A 10 -7.83 -11.62 10.44
N PRO A 11 -7.56 -10.43 11.01
CA PRO A 11 -7.89 -9.15 10.38
C PRO A 11 -7.18 -8.99 9.04
N HIS A 12 -7.91 -8.53 8.02
CA HIS A 12 -7.37 -8.31 6.69
C HIS A 12 -7.86 -6.96 6.13
N PRO A 13 -7.19 -6.40 5.11
CA PRO A 13 -7.68 -5.20 4.47
C PRO A 13 -9.11 -5.37 3.97
N SER A 14 -9.93 -4.33 4.16
CA SER A 14 -11.21 -4.21 3.46
C SER A 14 -11.00 -4.20 1.94
N PRO A 15 -11.99 -4.68 1.14
CA PRO A 15 -11.95 -4.59 -0.31
C PRO A 15 -11.62 -3.17 -0.78
N ARG A 16 -10.63 -3.04 -1.67
CA ARG A 16 -10.08 -1.76 -2.12
C ARG A 16 -9.61 -1.83 -3.56
N ALA A 17 -9.63 -0.70 -4.24
CA ALA A 17 -9.05 -0.49 -5.56
C ALA A 17 -8.09 0.72 -5.52
N ASP A 18 -7.29 0.88 -6.58
CA ASP A 18 -6.32 1.97 -6.74
C ASP A 18 -5.24 2.03 -5.64
N CYS A 19 -5.03 0.93 -4.91
CA CYS A 19 -3.94 0.80 -3.94
C CYS A 19 -2.62 0.47 -4.64
N SER A 20 -1.51 0.70 -3.94
CA SER A 20 -0.18 0.34 -4.42
C SER A 20 0.45 -0.70 -3.50
N GLY A 21 1.23 -1.62 -4.08
CA GLY A 21 1.86 -2.69 -3.32
C GLY A 21 3.30 -2.99 -3.76
N ALA A 22 4.16 -3.33 -2.80
CA ALA A 22 5.55 -3.68 -3.02
C ALA A 22 5.97 -4.85 -2.11
N LEU A 23 6.61 -5.87 -2.69
CA LEU A 23 7.13 -7.01 -1.95
C LEU A 23 8.59 -6.75 -1.56
N CYS A 24 8.89 -6.82 -0.26
CA CYS A 24 10.25 -6.70 0.28
C CYS A 24 10.55 -7.95 1.12
N GLY A 25 11.41 -8.84 0.61
CA GLY A 25 11.62 -10.14 1.23
C GLY A 25 10.31 -10.94 1.27
N THR A 26 9.87 -11.33 2.46
CA THR A 26 8.61 -12.08 2.66
C THR A 26 7.40 -11.18 2.88
N LYS A 27 7.60 -9.87 2.98
CA LYS A 27 6.57 -8.93 3.42
C LYS A 27 6.05 -8.13 2.23
N TRP A 28 4.78 -8.33 1.89
CA TRP A 28 4.08 -7.59 0.87
C TRP A 28 3.34 -6.42 1.50
N TYR A 29 3.85 -5.21 1.26
CA TYR A 29 3.29 -3.96 1.76
C TYR A 29 2.24 -3.46 0.78
N ILE A 30 1.03 -3.19 1.26
CA ILE A 30 -0.06 -2.63 0.47
C ILE A 30 -0.56 -1.38 1.19
N THR A 31 -0.50 -0.23 0.51
CA THR A 31 -0.90 1.04 1.08
C THR A 31 -1.90 1.77 0.19
N GLY A 32 -2.70 2.61 0.83
CA GLY A 32 -3.63 3.48 0.14
C GLY A 32 -4.83 2.78 -0.48
N GLY A 33 -5.32 3.40 -1.55
CA GLY A 33 -6.52 2.97 -2.27
C GLY A 33 -7.81 3.33 -1.55
N GLY A 34 -8.91 2.78 -2.02
CA GLY A 34 -10.19 3.01 -1.37
C GLY A 34 -11.36 2.28 -2.00
N SER A 35 -12.51 2.43 -1.36
CA SER A 35 -13.80 2.03 -1.90
C SER A 35 -14.56 3.26 -2.41
N LYS A 36 -15.78 3.07 -2.94
CA LYS A 36 -16.68 4.19 -3.30
C LYS A 36 -16.94 5.14 -2.12
N LYS A 37 -16.85 4.65 -0.88
CA LYS A 37 -17.24 5.37 0.34
C LYS A 37 -16.08 6.01 1.08
N LYS A 38 -14.89 5.41 1.07
CA LYS A 38 -13.77 5.85 1.91
C LYS A 38 -12.41 5.60 1.25
N ARG A 39 -11.52 6.59 1.38
CA ARG A 39 -10.09 6.44 1.12
C ARG A 39 -9.41 5.83 2.34
N GLN A 40 -8.57 4.82 2.11
CA GLN A 40 -7.79 4.19 3.17
C GLN A 40 -6.36 4.72 3.07
N ALA A 41 -5.79 5.13 4.20
CA ALA A 41 -4.40 5.59 4.26
C ALA A 41 -3.47 4.51 4.82
N GLU A 42 -4.04 3.57 5.57
CA GLU A 42 -3.34 2.50 6.26
C GLU A 42 -2.47 1.64 5.33
N THR A 43 -1.30 1.26 5.83
CA THR A 43 -0.41 0.29 5.21
C THR A 43 -0.62 -1.07 5.86
N TRP A 44 -1.16 -1.99 5.08
CA TRP A 44 -1.23 -3.40 5.40
C TRP A 44 0.05 -4.11 4.97
N VAL A 45 0.41 -5.15 5.71
CA VAL A 45 1.53 -6.03 5.38
C VAL A 45 1.06 -7.47 5.45
N PHE A 46 1.19 -8.17 4.34
CA PHE A 46 1.02 -9.62 4.26
C PHE A 46 2.38 -10.30 4.33
N ASP A 47 2.58 -11.18 5.31
CA ASP A 47 3.73 -12.07 5.30
C ASP A 47 3.38 -13.32 4.48
N VAL A 48 4.08 -13.53 3.37
CA VAL A 48 3.77 -14.61 2.42
C VAL A 48 4.12 -15.99 2.95
N LEU A 49 5.05 -16.09 3.91
CA LEU A 49 5.42 -17.36 4.53
C LEU A 49 4.42 -17.75 5.62
N GLU A 50 4.02 -16.78 6.44
CA GLU A 50 3.06 -17.03 7.53
C GLU A 50 1.59 -16.95 7.07
N SER A 51 1.35 -16.47 5.85
CA SER A 51 0.00 -16.18 5.32
C SER A 51 -0.82 -15.27 6.25
N LYS A 52 -0.16 -14.28 6.85
CA LYS A 52 -0.73 -13.44 7.92
C LYS A 52 -0.69 -11.95 7.57
N TRP A 53 -1.78 -11.26 7.90
CA TRP A 53 -1.91 -9.82 7.74
C TRP A 53 -1.59 -9.07 9.02
N THR A 54 -0.97 -7.91 8.88
CA THR A 54 -0.73 -6.94 9.97
C THR A 54 -0.90 -5.50 9.46
N VAL A 55 -1.24 -4.57 10.35
CA VAL A 55 -1.24 -3.13 10.04
C VAL A 55 0.08 -2.54 10.53
N ARG A 56 0.80 -1.81 9.66
CA ARG A 56 2.10 -1.22 10.01
C ARG A 56 2.09 0.27 10.26
N ALA A 57 1.28 1.03 9.55
CA ALA A 57 1.26 2.47 9.68
C ALA A 57 -0.07 3.06 9.22
N VAL A 58 -0.46 4.18 9.83
CA VAL A 58 -1.44 5.10 9.27
C VAL A 58 -0.71 6.43 9.04
N PRO A 59 -0.36 6.76 7.79
CA PRO A 59 0.32 8.00 7.47
C PRO A 59 -0.62 9.20 7.61
N PRO A 60 -0.08 10.43 7.72
CA PRO A 60 -0.89 11.65 7.76
C PRO A 60 -1.82 11.78 6.56
N SER A 61 -2.96 12.45 6.75
CA SER A 61 -3.98 12.64 5.69
C SER A 61 -3.46 13.33 4.43
N SER A 62 -2.42 14.15 4.57
CA SER A 62 -1.74 14.87 3.49
C SER A 62 -0.78 14.01 2.64
N SER A 63 -0.50 12.77 3.07
CA SER A 63 0.45 11.86 2.42
C SER A 63 0.04 11.47 1.00
N ILE A 64 1.02 11.17 0.16
CA ILE A 64 0.80 10.61 -1.19
C ILE A 64 0.06 9.27 -1.15
N THR A 65 0.23 8.52 -0.07
CA THR A 65 -0.42 7.22 0.15
C THR A 65 -1.92 7.33 0.41
N THR A 66 -2.47 8.54 0.60
CA THR A 66 -3.91 8.78 0.66
C THR A 66 -4.53 9.07 -0.72
N LYS A 67 -3.70 9.19 -1.77
CA LYS A 67 -4.13 9.38 -3.16
C LYS A 67 -4.53 8.04 -3.79
N LYS A 68 -5.25 8.12 -4.91
CA LYS A 68 -5.57 6.95 -5.75
C LYS A 68 -4.54 6.81 -6.86
N GLY A 69 -4.19 5.57 -7.21
CA GLY A 69 -3.40 5.27 -8.40
C GLY A 69 -1.96 5.80 -8.35
N PHE A 70 -1.40 5.96 -7.15
CA PHE A 70 0.03 6.23 -7.00
C PHE A 70 0.82 4.94 -7.20
N SER A 71 2.07 5.08 -7.62
CA SER A 71 3.02 3.97 -7.70
C SER A 71 3.86 3.90 -6.43
N MET A 72 4.21 2.69 -6.01
CA MET A 72 5.08 2.44 -4.87
C MET A 72 6.11 1.39 -5.26
N VAL A 73 7.38 1.66 -5.00
CA VAL A 73 8.51 0.79 -5.33
C VAL A 73 9.45 0.65 -4.14
N PRO A 74 10.08 -0.52 -3.95
CA PRO A 74 11.15 -0.66 -2.98
C PRO A 74 12.44 -0.04 -3.53
N LEU A 75 13.05 0.84 -2.75
CA LEU A 75 14.39 1.37 -2.95
C LEU A 75 15.33 0.68 -1.96
N TYR A 76 16.29 -0.07 -2.50
CA TYR A 76 17.36 -0.69 -1.73
C TYR A 76 18.52 0.29 -1.64
N HIS A 77 18.80 0.79 -0.44
CA HIS A 77 19.90 1.73 -0.22
C HIS A 77 20.69 1.32 1.02
N ARG A 78 21.94 0.89 0.80
CA ARG A 78 22.83 0.33 1.82
C ARG A 78 22.17 -0.86 2.54
N ASP A 79 22.05 -0.79 3.85
CA ASP A 79 21.45 -1.78 4.76
C ASP A 79 19.93 -1.61 4.93
N LYS A 80 19.30 -0.68 4.17
CA LYS A 80 17.89 -0.32 4.34
C LYS A 80 17.10 -0.54 3.07
N ILE A 81 15.85 -0.93 3.27
CA ILE A 81 14.80 -0.94 2.24
C ILE A 81 13.83 0.19 2.57
N VAL A 82 13.64 1.11 1.63
CA VAL A 82 12.71 2.24 1.75
C VAL A 82 11.61 2.06 0.73
N LEU A 83 10.35 2.27 1.12
CA LEU A 83 9.24 2.32 0.17
C LEU A 83 9.11 3.74 -0.36
N VAL A 84 9.34 3.91 -1.67
CA VAL A 84 9.21 5.20 -2.35
C VAL A 84 7.86 5.22 -3.05
N ALA A 85 7.05 6.24 -2.77
CA ALA A 85 5.75 6.44 -3.42
C ALA A 85 5.77 7.71 -4.29
N PHE A 86 5.21 7.62 -5.49
CA PHE A 86 5.19 8.70 -6.47
C PHE A 86 3.87 8.76 -7.27
N GLY A 87 3.52 9.96 -7.73
CA GLY A 87 2.33 10.23 -8.56
C GLY A 87 1.01 10.19 -7.78
N GLY A 88 0.00 9.58 -8.42
CA GLY A 88 -1.35 9.45 -7.91
C GLY A 88 -2.20 10.72 -8.03
N ASN A 89 -3.50 10.51 -8.09
CA ASN A 89 -4.48 11.57 -8.36
C ASN A 89 -5.13 12.04 -7.05
N LYS A 90 -5.17 13.37 -6.87
CA LYS A 90 -6.08 14.02 -5.91
C LYS A 90 -7.36 14.43 -6.65
N LYS A 91 -8.45 14.59 -5.91
CA LYS A 91 -9.71 15.12 -6.47
C LYS A 91 -9.53 16.58 -6.88
N ASP A 92 -8.70 17.31 -6.14
CA ASP A 92 -8.37 18.70 -6.42
C ASP A 92 -7.01 18.76 -7.14
N PRO A 93 -6.93 19.43 -8.30
CA PRO A 93 -5.66 19.74 -8.94
C PRO A 93 -4.78 20.52 -7.96
N SER A 94 -3.52 20.13 -7.82
CA SER A 94 -2.55 20.92 -7.07
C SER A 94 -1.23 20.93 -7.85
N ASP A 95 -1.10 21.86 -8.77
CA ASP A 95 0.18 22.15 -9.47
C ASP A 95 1.13 22.98 -8.60
N LYS A 96 0.98 22.90 -7.27
CA LYS A 96 1.89 23.58 -6.35
C LYS A 96 3.17 22.77 -6.24
N VAL A 97 4.18 23.19 -7.00
CA VAL A 97 5.58 22.91 -6.69
C VAL A 97 5.85 23.53 -5.31
N LYS A 98 6.25 22.69 -4.34
CA LYS A 98 6.73 23.16 -3.04
C LYS A 98 8.20 23.52 -3.13
#